data_AF-A0A8T4DRL2-F1
#
_entry.id   AF-A0A8T4DRL2-F1
#
_cell.length_a   1.000
_cell.length_b   1.000
_cell.length_c   1.000
_cell.angle_alpha   90.00
_cell.angle_beta   90.00
_cell.angle_gamma   90.00
#
_symmetry.space_group_name_H-M   'P 1'
#
loop_
_entity.id
_entity.type
_entity.pdbx_description
1 polymer ?
#
loop_
_entity_poly.entity_id
_entity_poly.type
_entity_poly.pdbx_seq_one_letter_code
_entity_poly.pdbx_strand_id
1 'polypeptide(L)'
;NQLQTLVRDIQMKAERFVLSFDVTADGIGPRIGLECSFEENRYHEETRWEPLFDYLVEQGMCLPEKRDALLRYPGVEHPDDFSGGVMKPLVSVSQHLDDIFSGSLVRYISHVKVVYIPGRPIEAKAYPAVRLFESSDTVFYE
;
A
#
# COMPACT_ATOMS: atom_id res chain seq x y z
N ASN A 1 10.70 -9.16 23.45
CA ASN A 1 11.48 -7.93 23.14
C ASN A 1 10.63 -7.01 22.26
N GLN A 2 11.04 -5.76 22.00
CA GLN A 2 10.22 -4.76 21.28
C GLN A 2 9.71 -5.25 19.91
N LEU A 3 10.54 -5.96 19.15
CA LEU A 3 10.16 -6.55 17.87
C LEU A 3 9.05 -7.61 18.00
N GLN A 4 9.12 -8.48 19.01
CA GLN A 4 8.08 -9.48 19.24
C GLN A 4 6.73 -8.85 19.58
N THR A 5 6.71 -7.76 20.36
CA THR A 5 5.49 -7.00 20.64
C THR A 5 4.93 -6.39 19.36
N LEU A 6 5.78 -5.72 18.58
CA LEU A 6 5.39 -5.13 17.30
C LEU A 6 4.75 -6.17 16.35
N VAL A 7 5.39 -7.33 16.17
CA VAL A 7 4.86 -8.41 15.33
C VAL A 7 3.53 -8.92 15.86
N ARG A 8 3.39 -9.09 17.19
CA ARG A 8 2.14 -9.54 17.82
C ARG A 8 0.97 -8.58 17.63
N ASP A 9 1.25 -7.28 17.64
CA ASP A 9 0.22 -6.26 17.48
C ASP A 9 -0.23 -6.14 16.02
N ILE A 10 0.73 -6.22 15.08
CA ILE A 10 0.47 -6.05 13.65
C ILE A 10 -0.12 -7.32 13.02
N GLN A 11 0.24 -8.53 13.47
CA GLN A 11 -0.32 -9.78 12.91
C GLN A 11 -1.85 -9.87 13.01
N MET A 12 -2.47 -9.10 13.90
CA MET A 12 -3.91 -9.02 14.07
C MET A 12 -4.58 -8.00 13.13
N LYS A 13 -3.80 -7.26 12.33
CA LYS A 13 -4.23 -6.09 11.56
C LYS A 13 -3.82 -6.13 10.08
N ALA A 14 -3.11 -7.18 9.66
CA ALA A 14 -2.72 -7.44 8.28
C ALA A 14 -2.66 -8.96 8.05
N GLU A 15 -2.71 -9.40 6.80
CA GLU A 15 -2.82 -10.83 6.45
C GLU A 15 -1.56 -11.38 5.81
N ARG A 16 -0.84 -10.55 5.06
CA ARG A 16 0.38 -10.92 4.35
C ARG A 16 1.56 -10.18 4.95
N PHE A 17 2.62 -10.94 5.19
CA PHE A 17 3.85 -10.46 5.80
C PHE A 17 5.05 -10.83 4.95
N VAL A 18 5.86 -9.83 4.60
CA VAL A 18 7.16 -10.03 3.94
C VAL A 18 8.24 -9.38 4.79
N LEU A 19 9.33 -10.11 5.02
CA LEU A 19 10.49 -9.57 5.71
C LEU A 19 11.53 -9.09 4.71
N SER A 20 12.09 -7.93 5.01
CA SER A 20 13.22 -7.35 4.27
C SER A 20 14.36 -7.08 5.23
N PHE A 21 15.57 -7.32 4.76
CA PHE A 21 16.79 -7.18 5.56
C PHE A 21 17.82 -6.39 4.77
N ASP A 22 18.66 -5.66 5.48
CA ASP A 22 19.87 -5.11 4.88
C ASP A 22 20.88 -6.23 4.68
N VAL A 23 21.56 -6.24 3.53
CA VAL A 23 22.68 -7.14 3.24
C VAL A 23 23.94 -6.30 3.20
N THR A 24 24.90 -6.65 4.06
CA THR A 24 26.19 -5.97 4.23
C THR A 24 27.33 -6.92 3.88
N ALA A 25 28.57 -6.40 3.86
CA ALA A 25 29.77 -7.22 3.66
C ALA A 25 29.93 -8.31 4.74
N ASP A 26 29.40 -8.06 5.95
CA ASP A 26 29.47 -8.96 7.10
C ASP A 26 28.24 -9.88 7.23
N GLY A 27 27.31 -9.84 6.27
CA GLY A 27 26.11 -10.66 6.23
C GLY A 27 24.80 -9.88 6.40
N ILE A 28 23.83 -10.43 7.11
CA ILE A 28 22.54 -9.78 7.34
C ILE A 28 22.68 -8.70 8.42
N GLY A 29 22.31 -7.47 8.09
CA GLY A 29 22.34 -6.33 8.99
C GLY A 29 21.22 -6.36 10.06
N PRO A 30 21.30 -5.50 11.09
CA PRO A 30 20.36 -5.49 12.20
C PRO A 30 19.00 -4.83 11.87
N ARG A 31 18.87 -4.22 10.69
CA ARG A 31 17.63 -3.58 10.22
C ARG A 31 16.68 -4.64 9.68
N ILE A 32 15.47 -4.65 10.23
CA ILE A 32 14.38 -5.55 9.82
C ILE A 32 13.21 -4.69 9.35
N GLY A 33 12.81 -4.85 8.09
CA GLY A 33 11.57 -4.28 7.58
C GLY A 33 10.48 -5.34 7.52
N LEU A 34 9.34 -5.08 8.15
CA LEU A 34 8.12 -5.87 8.09
C LEU A 34 7.14 -5.19 7.14
N GLU A 35 6.95 -5.77 5.95
CA GLU A 35 5.96 -5.34 4.98
C GLU A 35 4.64 -6.06 5.27
N CYS A 36 3.58 -5.27 5.46
CA CYS A 36 2.25 -5.71 5.86
C CYS A 36 1.29 -5.37 4.73
N SER A 37 0.50 -6.35 4.27
CA SER A 37 -0.52 -6.14 3.25
C SER A 37 -1.70 -7.11 3.40
N PHE A 38 -2.67 -6.98 2.50
CA PHE A 38 -3.81 -7.86 2.36
C PHE A 38 -3.72 -8.64 1.05
N GLU A 39 -4.61 -9.60 0.86
CA GLU A 39 -4.76 -10.26 -0.43
C GLU A 39 -5.02 -9.24 -1.56
N GLU A 40 -4.38 -9.45 -2.70
CA GLU A 40 -4.49 -8.58 -3.89
C GLU A 40 -5.74 -8.92 -4.69
N ASN A 41 -6.90 -8.94 -4.04
CA ASN A 41 -8.20 -9.19 -4.68
C ASN A 41 -9.15 -8.00 -4.55
N ARG A 42 -9.03 -7.19 -3.50
CA ARG A 42 -9.91 -6.03 -3.25
C ARG A 42 -9.36 -4.70 -3.73
N TYR A 43 -8.03 -4.55 -3.75
CA TYR A 43 -7.33 -3.33 -4.19
C TYR A 43 -7.89 -2.03 -3.55
N HIS A 44 -8.69 -1.28 -4.32
CA HIS A 44 -9.26 -0.01 -3.90
C HIS A 44 -10.44 -0.18 -2.93
N GLU A 45 -11.04 -1.37 -2.86
CA GLU A 45 -12.13 -1.73 -1.96
C GLU A 45 -11.63 -2.34 -0.63
N GLU A 46 -10.31 -2.31 -0.40
CA GLU A 46 -9.72 -2.83 0.83
C GLU A 46 -9.94 -1.87 2.00
N THR A 47 -10.90 -2.22 2.86
CA THR A 47 -11.26 -1.42 4.04
C THR A 47 -10.45 -1.79 5.28
N ARG A 48 -9.76 -2.95 5.29
CA ARG A 48 -9.02 -3.46 6.46
C ARG A 48 -7.75 -2.66 6.77
N TRP A 49 -7.38 -1.68 5.94
CA TRP A 49 -6.29 -0.74 6.22
C TRP A 49 -6.53 0.12 7.46
N GLU A 50 -7.78 0.46 7.78
CA GLU A 50 -8.13 1.38 8.87
C GLU A 50 -7.60 0.94 10.24
N PRO A 51 -7.86 -0.29 10.73
CA PRO A 51 -7.29 -0.77 12.00
C PRO A 51 -5.76 -0.70 12.06
N LEU A 52 -5.07 -1.01 10.96
CA LEU A 52 -3.61 -0.93 10.91
C LEU A 52 -3.14 0.53 11.05
N PHE A 53 -3.73 1.46 10.31
CA PHE A 53 -3.32 2.86 10.40
C PHE A 53 -3.68 3.51 11.74
N ASP A 54 -4.82 3.17 12.34
CA ASP A 54 -5.17 3.64 13.68
C ASP A 54 -4.13 3.18 14.71
N TYR A 55 -3.71 1.91 14.65
CA TYR A 55 -2.60 1.42 15.47
C TYR A 55 -1.31 2.21 15.24
N LEU A 56 -0.95 2.49 13.98
CA LEU A 56 0.26 3.26 13.68
C LEU A 56 0.17 4.70 14.22
N VAL A 57 -1.01 5.31 14.23
CA VAL A 57 -1.23 6.63 14.85
C VAL A 57 -1.10 6.54 16.37
N GLU A 58 -1.73 5.56 17.01
CA GLU A 58 -1.65 5.33 18.46
C GLU A 58 -0.21 5.11 18.94
N GLN A 59 0.62 4.44 18.13
CA GLN A 59 2.04 4.20 18.44
C GLN A 59 2.96 5.36 18.02
N GLY A 60 2.43 6.47 17.50
CA GLY A 60 3.23 7.61 17.04
C GLY A 60 4.06 7.35 15.78
N MET A 61 3.76 6.28 15.04
CA MET A 61 4.41 5.91 13.78
C MET A 61 3.74 6.55 12.55
N CYS A 62 2.53 7.08 12.70
CA CYS A 62 1.77 7.77 11.65
C CYS A 62 1.14 9.05 12.22
N LEU A 63 1.14 10.13 11.43
CA LEU A 63 0.38 11.33 11.79
C LEU A 63 -1.10 11.14 11.43
N PRO A 64 -2.07 11.62 12.24
CA PRO A 64 -3.49 11.47 11.94
C PRO A 64 -3.88 11.95 10.53
N GLU A 65 -3.34 13.10 10.10
CA GLU A 65 -3.59 13.66 8.78
C GLU A 65 -3.02 12.79 7.63
N LYS A 66 -1.93 12.05 7.89
CA LYS A 66 -1.37 11.09 6.92
C LYS A 66 -2.23 9.84 6.83
N ARG A 67 -2.74 9.32 7.97
CA ARG A 67 -3.75 8.25 7.97
C ARG A 67 -4.95 8.66 7.12
N ASP A 68 -5.53 9.83 7.40
CA ASP A 68 -6.75 10.28 6.73
C ASP A 68 -6.54 10.50 5.22
N ALA A 69 -5.35 10.94 4.81
CA ALA A 69 -4.98 11.03 3.40
C ALA A 69 -4.82 9.65 2.76
N LEU A 70 -4.17 8.70 3.45
CA LEU A 70 -3.97 7.34 2.95
C LEU A 70 -5.29 6.58 2.83
N LEU A 71 -6.21 6.69 3.80
CA LEU A 71 -7.52 6.03 3.75
C LEU A 71 -8.44 6.60 2.66
N ARG A 72 -8.22 7.84 2.21
CA ARG A 72 -8.92 8.44 1.05
C ARG A 72 -8.23 8.19 -0.29
N TYR A 73 -7.02 7.62 -0.29
CA TYR A 73 -6.25 7.38 -1.51
C TYR A 73 -6.76 6.20 -2.35
N PRO A 74 -7.35 5.12 -1.81
CA PRO A 74 -8.00 4.11 -2.64
C PRO A 74 -9.11 4.69 -3.52
N GLY A 75 -9.19 4.28 -4.78
CA GLY A 75 -10.25 4.68 -5.69
C GLY A 75 -9.98 4.32 -7.14
N VAL A 76 -10.96 4.59 -8.02
CA VAL A 76 -10.85 4.40 -9.46
C VAL A 76 -10.93 5.76 -10.14
N GLU A 77 -10.10 5.95 -11.18
CA GLU A 77 -10.13 7.12 -12.06
C GLU A 77 -10.40 6.65 -13.48
N HIS A 78 -11.47 7.14 -14.12
CA HIS A 78 -11.83 6.77 -15.48
C HIS A 78 -11.23 7.72 -16.52
N PRO A 79 -10.92 7.25 -17.74
CA PRO A 79 -10.42 8.06 -18.85
C PRO A 79 -11.17 9.39 -19.07
N ASP A 80 -12.50 9.37 -18.89
CA ASP A 80 -13.36 10.53 -19.10
C ASP A 80 -13.29 11.58 -17.98
N ASP A 81 -12.80 11.20 -16.80
CA ASP A 81 -12.65 12.07 -15.63
C ASP A 81 -11.36 12.93 -15.69
N PHE A 82 -10.42 12.63 -16.60
CA PHE A 82 -9.11 13.28 -16.69
C PHE A 82 -9.13 14.65 -17.40
N SER A 83 -10.05 15.54 -17.00
CA SER A 83 -10.10 16.89 -17.58
C SER A 83 -8.88 17.78 -17.19
N GLY A 84 -8.06 17.42 -16.19
CA GLY A 84 -6.96 18.31 -15.76
C GLY A 84 -5.84 17.78 -14.85
N GLY A 85 -5.74 16.47 -14.56
CA GLY A 85 -4.88 15.96 -13.47
C GLY A 85 -3.47 15.45 -13.81
N VAL A 86 -2.65 15.31 -12.76
CA VAL A 86 -1.26 14.76 -12.68
C VAL A 86 -1.09 13.38 -13.34
N MET A 87 -2.19 12.65 -13.54
CA MET A 87 -2.23 11.27 -14.04
C MET A 87 -2.33 11.17 -15.57
N LYS A 88 -2.45 12.29 -16.30
CA LYS A 88 -2.53 12.32 -17.78
C LYS A 88 -1.45 11.47 -18.49
N PRO A 89 -0.18 11.45 -18.07
CA PRO A 89 0.83 10.61 -18.71
C PRO A 89 0.52 9.10 -18.59
N LEU A 90 0.02 8.64 -17.43
CA LEU A 90 -0.35 7.24 -17.21
C LEU A 90 -1.52 6.83 -18.10
N VAL A 91 -2.51 7.71 -18.26
CA VAL A 91 -3.65 7.50 -19.16
C VAL A 91 -3.22 7.45 -20.63
N SER A 92 -2.32 8.35 -21.03
CA SER A 92 -1.80 8.33 -22.41
C SER A 92 -1.06 7.04 -22.72
N VAL A 93 -0.38 6.43 -21.74
CA VAL A 93 0.28 5.12 -21.91
C VAL A 93 -0.75 3.99 -21.89
N SER A 94 -1.77 4.05 -21.03
CA SER A 94 -2.82 3.01 -20.98
C SER A 94 -3.62 2.91 -22.28
N GLN A 95 -3.84 4.04 -22.97
CA GLN A 95 -4.47 4.07 -24.30
C GLN A 95 -3.72 3.24 -25.36
N HIS A 96 -2.40 3.06 -25.20
CA HIS A 96 -1.62 2.19 -26.08
C HIS A 96 -1.69 0.71 -25.69
N LEU A 97 -2.39 0.40 -24.60
CA LEU A 97 -2.60 -0.93 -24.05
C LEU A 97 -4.09 -1.32 -24.04
N ASP A 98 -4.96 -0.57 -24.72
CA ASP A 98 -6.43 -0.71 -24.70
C ASP A 98 -6.95 -2.08 -25.16
N ASP A 99 -6.16 -2.80 -25.98
CA ASP A 99 -6.49 -4.18 -26.37
C ASP A 99 -6.41 -5.17 -25.18
N ILE A 100 -5.79 -4.76 -24.07
CA ILE A 100 -5.49 -5.59 -22.90
C ILE A 100 -6.11 -5.00 -21.62
N PHE A 101 -6.19 -3.67 -21.48
CA PHE A 101 -6.65 -2.99 -20.26
C PHE A 101 -7.79 -2.00 -20.51
N SER A 102 -8.68 -1.83 -19.52
CA SER A 102 -9.91 -1.01 -19.59
C SER A 102 -9.69 0.51 -19.52
N GLY A 103 -8.46 0.99 -19.76
CA GLY A 103 -8.07 2.40 -19.66
C GLY A 103 -8.16 3.03 -18.25
N SER A 104 -8.90 2.42 -17.33
CA SER A 104 -9.16 2.91 -15.97
C SER A 104 -7.98 2.66 -15.03
N LEU A 105 -7.68 3.64 -14.17
CA LEU A 105 -6.60 3.56 -13.19
C LEU A 105 -7.18 3.25 -11.80
N VAL A 106 -6.66 2.20 -11.18
CA VAL A 106 -7.00 1.81 -9.81
C VAL A 106 -5.91 2.30 -8.87
N ARG A 107 -6.25 3.24 -8.00
CA ARG A 107 -5.42 3.69 -6.89
C ARG A 107 -5.67 2.79 -5.69
N TYR A 108 -4.62 2.26 -5.08
CA TYR A 108 -4.74 1.37 -3.92
C TYR A 108 -3.49 1.48 -3.04
N ILE A 109 -3.55 0.94 -1.82
CA ILE A 109 -2.36 0.81 -0.96
C ILE A 109 -1.79 -0.59 -1.17
N SER A 110 -0.54 -0.68 -1.64
CA SER A 110 0.13 -1.96 -1.89
C SER A 110 0.53 -2.63 -0.59
N HIS A 111 1.26 -1.91 0.25
CA HIS A 111 1.71 -2.40 1.55
C HIS A 111 2.09 -1.24 2.48
N VAL A 112 2.22 -1.53 3.77
CA VAL A 112 2.88 -0.67 4.75
C VAL A 112 4.12 -1.38 5.25
N LYS A 113 5.27 -0.71 5.20
CA LYS A 113 6.53 -1.20 5.73
C LYS A 113 6.81 -0.59 7.09
N VAL A 114 6.95 -1.43 8.10
CA VAL A 114 7.40 -1.02 9.43
C VAL A 114 8.85 -1.43 9.62
N VAL A 115 9.72 -0.50 9.99
CA VAL A 115 11.17 -0.69 10.09
C VAL A 115 11.59 -0.69 11.56
N TYR A 116 12.20 -1.79 11.97
CA TYR A 116 12.82 -1.96 13.27
C TYR A 116 14.34 -1.97 13.14
N ILE A 117 15.02 -1.14 13.95
CA ILE A 117 16.47 -1.15 14.13
C ILE A 117 16.72 -1.07 15.65
N PRO A 118 17.52 -1.98 16.25
CA PRO A 118 17.82 -1.94 17.67
C PRO A 118 18.30 -0.57 18.14
N GLY A 119 17.67 -0.03 19.18
CA GLY A 119 18.03 1.27 19.77
C GLY A 119 17.58 2.50 18.98
N ARG A 120 16.80 2.34 17.89
CA ARG A 120 16.19 3.46 17.15
C ARG A 120 14.66 3.44 17.26
N PRO A 121 14.02 4.61 17.10
CA PRO A 121 12.57 4.66 16.93
C PRO A 121 12.12 3.76 15.77
N ILE A 122 10.95 3.13 15.93
CA ILE A 122 10.31 2.36 14.85
C ILE A 122 9.70 3.37 13.87
N GLU A 123 9.89 3.13 12.58
CA GLU A 123 9.37 3.97 11.50
C GLU A 123 8.39 3.17 10.65
N ALA A 124 7.35 3.83 10.13
CA ALA A 124 6.42 3.24 9.19
C ALA A 124 6.36 4.03 7.87
N LYS A 125 6.23 3.33 6.75
CA LYS A 125 6.06 3.89 5.41
C LYS A 125 4.97 3.16 4.66
N ALA A 126 3.93 3.88 4.24
CA ALA A 126 2.92 3.36 3.33
C ALA A 126 3.37 3.46 1.87
N TYR A 127 2.91 2.54 1.04
CA TYR A 127 3.18 2.49 -0.39
C TYR A 127 1.86 2.59 -1.17
N PRO A 128 1.37 3.81 -1.44
CA PRO A 128 0.33 4.04 -2.42
C PRO A 128 0.80 3.60 -3.81
N ALA A 129 -0.07 2.91 -4.54
CA ALA A 129 0.20 2.34 -5.85
C ALA A 129 -0.93 2.66 -6.82
N VAL A 130 -0.67 2.42 -8.10
CA VAL A 130 -1.63 2.54 -9.19
C VAL A 130 -1.47 1.33 -10.10
N ARG A 131 -2.58 0.78 -10.57
CA ARG A 131 -2.60 -0.30 -11.58
C ARG A 131 -3.68 -0.06 -12.62
N LEU A 132 -3.57 -0.76 -13.75
CA LEU A 132 -4.61 -0.85 -14.77
C LEU A 132 -5.47 -2.10 -14.52
N PHE A 133 -6.77 -2.04 -14.85
CA PHE A 133 -7.65 -3.21 -14.89
C PHE A 133 -7.56 -3.89 -16.26
N GLU A 134 -7.47 -5.22 -16.30
CA GLU A 134 -7.59 -5.96 -17.56
C GLU A 134 -9.00 -5.80 -18.13
N SER A 135 -9.13 -5.68 -19.45
CA SER A 135 -10.42 -5.49 -20.12
C SER A 135 -11.42 -6.62 -19.84
N SER A 136 -10.93 -7.82 -19.50
CA SER A 136 -11.74 -8.99 -19.09
C SER A 136 -12.33 -8.91 -17.68
N ASP A 137 -11.77 -8.08 -16.79
CA ASP A 137 -12.26 -7.92 -15.41
C ASP A 137 -13.43 -6.91 -15.32
N THR A 138 -13.70 -6.18 -16.41
CA THR A 138 -14.73 -5.14 -16.49
C THR A 138 -16.18 -5.67 -16.44
N VAL A 139 -16.38 -6.99 -16.52
CA VAL A 139 -17.73 -7.61 -16.59
C VAL A 139 -18.41 -7.76 -15.22
N PHE A 140 -17.71 -7.48 -14.11
CA PHE A 140 -18.22 -7.77 -12.76
C PHE A 140 -18.64 -6.56 -11.92
N TYR A 141 -18.65 -5.36 -12.49
CA TYR A 141 -19.03 -4.13 -11.78
C TYR A 141 -20.12 -3.36 -12.54
N GLU A 142 -21.31 -3.97 -12.70
CA GLU A 142 -22.59 -3.30 -12.98
C GLU A 142 -23.54 -3.43 -11.78
#